data_AF-A0A837IEJ2-F1
#
_entry.id   AF-A0A837IEJ2-F1
#
_cell.length_a   1.000
_cell.length_b   1.000
_cell.length_c   1.000
_cell.angle_alpha   90.00
_cell.angle_beta   90.00
_cell.angle_gamma   90.00
#
_symmetry.space_group_name_H-M   'P 1'
#
loop_
_entity.id
_entity.type
_entity.pdbx_description
1 polymer ?
#
loop_
_entity_poly.entity_id
_entity_poly.type
_entity_poly.pdbx_seq_one_letter_code
_entity_poly.pdbx_strand_id
1 'polypeptide(L)'
;MNAKTEITVVYKTSKKIKFLIALLTIAFLGSILWIRLSTPINMVFMSNYGFSEVDGLVTAHGSWVSPTSDLANPLQTVEIECFRQLGHCFSYTAELSEGNYLSVSSELYEIETWGDDAVITKPNEFKCVEYQLTLNRRSKTVTNIRHTIDNKSEFCVGTQDEPITLTLGDGDQRVQKYKTKN
;
A
#
# COMPACT_ATOMS: atom_id res chain seq x y z
N MET A 1 39.47 -43.30 -48.71
CA MET A 1 39.75 -41.89 -48.33
C MET A 1 38.60 -41.06 -48.91
N ASN A 2 37.67 -40.60 -48.07
CA ASN A 2 36.46 -39.89 -48.51
C ASN A 2 36.68 -38.37 -48.38
N ALA A 3 36.71 -37.68 -49.51
CA ALA A 3 36.79 -36.22 -49.55
C ALA A 3 35.40 -35.62 -49.25
N LYS A 4 35.28 -34.95 -48.11
CA LYS A 4 34.07 -34.24 -47.68
C LYS A 4 34.11 -32.84 -48.32
N THR A 5 33.33 -32.63 -49.37
CA THR A 5 33.24 -31.33 -50.04
C THR A 5 32.32 -30.41 -49.23
N GLU A 6 32.90 -29.51 -48.45
CA GLU A 6 32.14 -28.42 -47.81
C GLU A 6 31.79 -27.36 -48.86
N ILE A 7 30.48 -27.21 -49.14
CA ILE A 7 29.97 -26.15 -50.01
C ILE A 7 29.74 -24.92 -49.13
N THR A 8 30.70 -23.99 -49.14
CA THR A 8 30.57 -22.71 -48.45
C THR A 8 29.76 -21.74 -49.32
N VAL A 9 28.46 -21.61 -49.04
CA VAL A 9 27.61 -20.63 -49.73
C VAL A 9 27.90 -19.23 -49.17
N VAL A 10 28.68 -18.43 -49.91
CA VAL A 10 28.96 -17.03 -49.56
C VAL A 10 27.83 -16.14 -50.08
N TYR A 11 26.87 -15.81 -49.22
CA TYR A 11 25.81 -14.87 -49.55
C TYR A 11 26.36 -13.44 -49.69
N LYS A 12 26.53 -12.99 -50.94
CA LYS A 12 26.93 -11.61 -51.27
C LYS A 12 25.76 -10.66 -51.02
N THR A 13 25.64 -10.18 -49.79
CA THR A 13 24.60 -9.19 -49.43
C THR A 13 24.85 -7.85 -50.10
N SER A 14 23.89 -7.43 -50.92
CA SER A 14 23.85 -6.11 -51.57
C SER A 14 23.91 -4.98 -50.54
N LYS A 15 24.55 -3.85 -50.91
CA LYS A 15 24.60 -2.62 -50.09
C LYS A 15 23.20 -2.16 -49.63
N LYS A 16 22.16 -2.42 -50.44
CA LYS A 16 20.75 -2.14 -50.12
C LYS A 16 20.22 -3.02 -48.98
N ILE A 17 20.59 -4.30 -48.94
CA ILE A 17 20.17 -5.25 -47.89
C ILE A 17 20.80 -4.87 -46.55
N LYS A 18 22.09 -4.50 -46.54
CA LYS A 18 22.77 -4.03 -45.32
C LYS A 18 22.14 -2.77 -44.74
N PHE A 19 21.71 -1.84 -45.61
CA PHE A 19 21.00 -0.62 -45.19
C PHE A 19 19.62 -0.92 -44.58
N LEU A 20 18.85 -1.83 -45.19
CA LEU A 20 17.55 -2.27 -44.65
C LEU A 20 17.69 -2.94 -43.28
N ILE A 21 18.70 -3.80 -43.10
CA ILE A 21 18.97 -4.45 -41.80
C ILE A 21 19.31 -3.38 -40.75
N ALA A 22 20.16 -2.40 -41.07
CA ALA A 22 20.51 -1.34 -40.14
C ALA A 22 19.28 -0.51 -39.70
N LEU A 23 18.40 -0.13 -40.63
CA LEU A 23 17.16 0.58 -40.30
C LEU A 23 16.23 -0.24 -39.40
N LEU A 24 16.07 -1.53 -39.68
CA LEU A 24 15.26 -2.43 -38.84
C LEU A 24 15.84 -2.54 -37.43
N THR A 25 17.17 -2.64 -37.29
CA THR A 25 17.81 -2.68 -35.96
C THR A 25 17.60 -1.38 -35.19
N ILE A 26 17.70 -0.22 -35.84
CA ILE A 26 17.47 1.08 -35.20
C ILE A 26 16.00 1.22 -34.78
N ALA A 27 15.06 0.86 -35.64
CA ALA A 27 13.64 0.91 -35.32
C ALA A 27 13.29 -0.04 -34.15
N PHE A 28 13.85 -1.25 -34.14
CA PHE A 28 13.65 -2.22 -33.07
C PHE A 28 14.23 -1.70 -31.74
N LEU A 29 15.48 -1.23 -31.72
CA LEU A 29 16.10 -0.67 -30.52
C LEU A 29 15.37 0.60 -30.03
N GLY A 30 14.96 1.46 -30.95
CA GLY A 30 14.16 2.65 -30.66
C GLY A 30 12.81 2.30 -30.02
N SER A 31 12.14 1.25 -30.52
CA SER A 31 10.88 0.76 -29.94
C SER A 31 11.07 0.21 -28.52
N ILE A 32 12.16 -0.55 -28.27
CA ILE A 32 12.46 -1.07 -26.94
C ILE A 32 12.76 0.07 -25.96
N LEU A 33 13.57 1.04 -26.39
CA LEU A 33 13.90 2.21 -25.57
C LEU A 33 12.66 3.05 -25.27
N TRP A 34 11.78 3.24 -26.27
CA TRP A 34 10.51 3.91 -26.08
C TRP A 34 9.63 3.18 -25.07
N ILE A 35 9.46 1.86 -25.19
CA ILE A 35 8.69 1.06 -24.23
C ILE A 35 9.27 1.20 -22.82
N ARG A 36 10.60 1.11 -22.66
CA ARG A 36 11.27 1.25 -21.34
C ARG A 36 11.14 2.64 -20.73
N LEU A 37 11.19 3.71 -21.54
CA LEU A 37 10.94 5.08 -21.08
C LEU A 37 9.45 5.33 -20.81
N SER A 38 8.56 4.63 -21.51
CA SER A 38 7.10 4.83 -21.42
C SER A 38 6.44 4.00 -20.34
N THR A 39 7.10 2.99 -19.76
CA THR A 39 6.57 2.26 -18.60
C THR A 39 6.84 3.09 -17.34
N PRO A 40 5.83 3.77 -16.77
CA PRO A 40 6.02 4.36 -15.45
C PRO A 40 6.31 3.21 -14.48
N ILE A 41 7.36 3.35 -13.68
CA ILE A 41 7.69 2.42 -12.60
C ILE A 41 6.67 2.68 -11.46
N ASN A 42 5.40 2.38 -11.71
CA ASN A 42 4.31 2.51 -10.75
C ASN A 42 4.09 1.17 -10.02
N MET A 43 5.18 0.50 -9.63
CA MET A 43 5.09 -0.57 -8.66
C MET A 43 5.20 0.06 -7.27
N VAL A 44 4.05 0.48 -6.75
CA VAL A 44 3.90 0.76 -5.32
C VAL A 44 3.83 -0.59 -4.63
N PHE A 45 4.91 -0.96 -3.95
CA PHE A 45 4.92 -2.10 -3.03
C PHE A 45 4.36 -1.62 -1.70
N MET A 46 3.24 -2.19 -1.27
CA MET A 46 2.70 -1.91 0.05
C MET A 46 3.20 -2.96 1.03
N SER A 47 3.27 -2.59 2.31
CA SER A 47 3.73 -3.53 3.32
C SER A 47 2.74 -4.70 3.47
N ASN A 48 3.29 -5.89 3.71
CA ASN A 48 2.48 -7.02 4.16
C ASN A 48 2.02 -6.77 5.58
N TYR A 49 0.96 -7.43 5.99
CA TYR A 49 0.53 -7.38 7.37
C TYR A 49 1.57 -8.02 8.29
N GLY A 50 1.89 -7.34 9.38
CA GLY A 50 2.75 -7.85 10.44
C GLY A 50 2.20 -7.49 11.81
N PHE A 51 2.34 -8.42 12.75
CA PHE A 51 2.06 -8.20 14.17
C PHE A 51 3.22 -8.80 14.97
N SER A 52 3.78 -8.02 15.88
CA SER A 52 4.86 -8.47 16.75
C SER A 52 4.66 -7.97 18.17
N GLU A 53 5.28 -8.68 19.11
CA GLU A 53 5.10 -8.41 20.52
C GLU A 53 6.35 -8.82 21.29
N VAL A 54 6.84 -7.89 22.11
CA VAL A 54 7.92 -8.09 23.06
C VAL A 54 7.51 -7.49 24.41
N ASP A 55 8.27 -7.74 25.47
CA ASP A 55 7.88 -7.29 26.80
C ASP A 55 7.65 -5.77 26.85
N GLY A 56 6.40 -5.37 27.14
CA GLY A 56 5.98 -3.98 27.21
C GLY A 56 5.75 -3.26 25.88
N LEU A 57 5.85 -3.94 24.72
CA LEU A 57 5.64 -3.37 23.40
C LEU A 57 4.85 -4.30 22.49
N VAL A 58 3.76 -3.79 21.92
CA VAL A 58 2.99 -4.44 20.86
C VAL A 58 3.11 -3.59 19.60
N THR A 59 3.53 -4.18 18.48
CA THR A 59 3.59 -3.49 17.19
C THR A 59 2.78 -4.19 16.12
N ALA A 60 2.24 -3.41 15.19
CA ALA A 60 1.61 -3.93 13.99
C ALA A 60 1.83 -2.99 12.81
N HIS A 61 1.90 -3.55 11.60
CA HIS A 61 1.97 -2.75 10.37
C HIS A 61 1.18 -3.40 9.23
N GLY A 62 0.85 -2.61 8.22
CA GLY A 62 0.09 -3.03 7.04
C GLY A 62 -0.80 -1.90 6.52
N SER A 63 -1.93 -2.21 5.88
CA SER A 63 -2.87 -1.22 5.35
C SER A 63 -4.26 -1.36 5.98
N TRP A 64 -4.97 -0.26 6.15
CA TRP A 64 -6.39 -0.33 6.56
C TRP A 64 -7.24 -0.87 5.41
N VAL A 65 -8.14 -1.77 5.79
CA VAL A 65 -9.14 -2.38 4.94
C VAL A 65 -10.50 -2.20 5.61
N SER A 66 -11.50 -1.81 4.83
CA SER A 66 -12.89 -1.78 5.27
C SER A 66 -13.70 -2.74 4.39
N PRO A 67 -14.50 -3.64 4.99
CA PRO A 67 -15.41 -4.50 4.25
C PRO A 67 -16.65 -3.74 3.74
N THR A 68 -16.99 -2.61 4.35
CA THR A 68 -18.27 -1.92 4.15
C THR A 68 -18.15 -0.58 3.45
N SER A 69 -16.95 0.00 3.35
CA SER A 69 -16.75 1.33 2.79
C SER A 69 -15.48 1.44 1.94
N ASP A 70 -15.52 2.28 0.93
CA ASP A 70 -14.32 2.68 0.20
C ASP A 70 -13.58 3.74 1.01
N LEU A 71 -12.31 3.48 1.31
CA LEU A 71 -11.47 4.42 2.06
C LEU A 71 -11.09 5.63 1.19
N ALA A 72 -11.11 6.82 1.81
CA ALA A 72 -10.77 8.08 1.14
C ALA A 72 -9.40 8.02 0.46
N ASN A 73 -8.41 7.40 1.13
CA ASN A 73 -7.13 7.10 0.53
C ASN A 73 -6.91 5.58 0.41
N PRO A 74 -6.94 5.03 -0.83
CA PRO A 74 -6.75 3.62 -1.04
C PRO A 74 -5.29 3.15 -0.89
N LEU A 75 -4.34 4.04 -1.14
CA LEU A 75 -2.90 3.74 -1.16
C LEU A 75 -2.27 4.27 0.11
N GLN A 76 -2.24 3.45 1.14
CA GLN A 76 -1.64 3.82 2.41
C GLN A 76 -1.04 2.61 3.12
N THR A 77 -0.06 2.88 3.97
CA THR A 77 0.47 1.95 4.95
C THR A 77 0.49 2.60 6.32
N VAL A 78 0.36 1.78 7.35
CA VAL A 78 0.28 2.17 8.75
C VAL A 78 1.25 1.33 9.54
N GLU A 79 1.90 1.95 10.52
CA GLU A 79 2.66 1.30 11.58
C GLU A 79 2.13 1.77 12.93
N ILE A 80 1.90 0.83 13.83
CA ILE A 80 1.35 1.08 15.16
C ILE A 80 2.30 0.51 16.19
N GLU A 81 2.62 1.31 17.20
CA GLU A 81 3.48 0.93 18.31
C GLU A 81 2.80 1.30 19.64
N CYS A 82 2.47 0.29 20.44
CA CYS A 82 1.87 0.47 21.76
C CYS A 82 2.89 0.16 22.85
N PHE A 83 3.18 1.15 23.70
CA PHE A 83 4.14 1.04 24.79
C PHE A 83 3.44 0.99 26.15
N ARG A 84 3.61 -0.12 26.88
CA ARG A 84 2.99 -0.32 28.20
C ARG A 84 3.41 0.72 29.21
N GLN A 85 4.71 1.01 29.24
CA GLN A 85 5.30 1.94 30.22
C GLN A 85 4.87 3.38 29.98
N LEU A 86 4.62 3.75 28.72
CA LEU A 86 4.14 5.08 28.37
C LEU A 86 2.62 5.18 28.53
N GLY A 87 1.89 4.06 28.47
CA GLY A 87 0.42 4.08 28.45
C GLY A 87 -0.16 4.65 27.17
N HIS A 88 0.59 4.56 26.05
CA HIS A 88 0.20 5.16 24.78
C HIS A 88 0.48 4.22 23.59
N CYS A 89 -0.32 4.37 22.54
CA CYS A 89 -0.04 3.86 21.21
C CYS A 89 0.22 5.01 20.24
N PHE A 90 1.24 4.85 19.40
CA PHE A 90 1.53 5.75 18.28
C PHE A 90 1.09 5.05 16.99
N SER A 91 0.36 5.75 16.13
CA SER A 91 0.00 5.28 14.80
C SER A 91 0.61 6.21 13.76
N TYR A 92 1.50 5.69 12.92
CA TYR A 92 2.15 6.39 11.83
C TYR A 92 1.52 5.95 10.51
N THR A 93 0.90 6.88 9.79
CA THR A 93 0.22 6.60 8.53
C THR A 93 0.96 7.31 7.40
N ALA A 94 1.34 6.56 6.37
CA ALA A 94 1.86 7.10 5.12
C ALA A 94 0.86 6.84 4.00
N GLU A 95 0.45 7.89 3.29
CA GLU A 95 -0.53 7.81 2.22
C GLU A 95 -0.02 8.45 0.93
N LEU A 96 -0.33 7.81 -0.20
CA LEU A 96 0.00 8.29 -1.53
C LEU A 96 -1.27 8.81 -2.21
N SER A 97 -1.34 10.13 -2.43
CA SER A 97 -2.45 10.76 -3.12
C SER A 97 -2.17 10.96 -4.62
N GLU A 98 -3.17 11.48 -5.34
CA GLU A 98 -3.05 11.80 -6.75
C GLU A 98 -1.86 12.73 -7.02
N GLY A 99 -1.17 12.52 -8.16
CA GLY A 99 0.05 13.25 -8.49
C GLY A 99 1.31 12.73 -7.80
N ASN A 100 1.26 11.53 -7.20
CA ASN A 100 2.38 10.89 -6.48
C ASN A 100 2.87 11.69 -5.28
N TYR A 101 1.96 12.41 -4.62
CA TYR A 101 2.29 13.12 -3.40
C TYR A 101 2.19 12.19 -2.20
N LEU A 102 3.30 12.04 -1.47
CA LEU A 102 3.38 11.24 -0.25
C LEU A 102 3.15 12.16 0.96
N SER A 103 2.12 11.86 1.75
CA SER A 103 1.88 12.48 3.06
C SER A 103 2.10 11.49 4.18
N VAL A 104 2.70 11.95 5.27
CA VAL A 104 2.86 11.17 6.50
C VAL A 104 2.20 11.91 7.66
N SER A 105 1.42 11.19 8.45
CA SER A 105 0.79 11.69 9.67
C SER A 105 1.07 10.75 10.85
N SER A 106 0.98 11.30 12.05
CA SER A 106 1.10 10.53 13.29
C SER A 106 -0.06 10.85 14.21
N GLU A 107 -0.62 9.83 14.85
CA GLU A 107 -1.68 9.95 15.84
C GLU A 107 -1.24 9.30 17.14
N LEU A 108 -1.59 9.94 18.26
CA LEU A 108 -1.34 9.46 19.61
C LEU A 108 -2.65 8.97 20.21
N TYR A 109 -2.66 7.76 20.75
CA TYR A 109 -3.79 7.15 21.43
C TYR A 109 -3.40 6.83 22.88
N GLU A 110 -4.21 7.25 23.85
CA GLU A 110 -4.04 6.83 25.24
C GLU A 110 -4.57 5.41 25.44
N ILE A 111 -3.84 4.58 26.17
CA ILE A 111 -4.25 3.20 26.46
C ILE A 111 -5.28 3.20 27.59
N GLU A 112 -6.45 2.62 27.33
CA GLU A 112 -7.47 2.38 28.36
C GLU A 112 -7.21 1.06 29.09
N THR A 113 -6.91 0.00 28.33
CA THR A 113 -6.68 -1.34 28.89
C THR A 113 -5.45 -1.97 28.25
N TRP A 114 -4.52 -2.44 29.09
CA TRP A 114 -3.42 -3.31 28.71
C TRP A 114 -3.64 -4.70 29.30
N GLY A 115 -4.41 -5.55 28.60
CA GLY A 115 -4.73 -6.90 29.03
C GLY A 115 -3.93 -7.96 28.27
N ASP A 116 -3.93 -9.19 28.79
CA ASP A 116 -3.26 -10.34 28.16
C ASP A 116 -3.81 -10.65 26.76
N ASP A 117 -5.09 -10.33 26.53
CA ASP A 117 -5.80 -10.63 25.30
C ASP A 117 -5.77 -9.50 24.29
N ALA A 118 -5.74 -8.26 24.78
CA ALA A 118 -5.86 -7.09 23.94
C ALA A 118 -5.26 -5.84 24.59
N VAL A 119 -4.75 -4.95 23.75
CA VAL A 119 -4.52 -3.55 24.09
C VAL A 119 -5.66 -2.73 23.47
N ILE A 120 -6.37 -1.99 24.31
CA ILE A 120 -7.52 -1.16 23.91
C ILE A 120 -7.20 0.28 24.27
N THR A 121 -7.37 1.20 23.33
CA THR A 121 -7.18 2.63 23.56
C THR A 121 -8.48 3.28 24.02
N LYS A 122 -8.36 4.43 24.67
CA LYS A 122 -9.49 5.36 24.79
C LYS A 122 -9.92 5.83 23.39
N PRO A 123 -11.18 6.25 23.21
CA PRO A 123 -11.59 6.96 22.01
C PRO A 123 -10.73 8.22 21.82
N ASN A 124 -10.19 8.40 20.62
CA ASN A 124 -9.46 9.59 20.22
C ASN A 124 -10.36 10.43 19.32
N GLU A 125 -10.83 11.57 19.84
CA GLU A 125 -11.72 12.47 19.13
C GLU A 125 -10.97 13.29 18.08
N PHE A 126 -11.47 13.27 16.84
CA PHE A 126 -11.02 14.11 15.76
C PHE A 126 -12.20 14.71 15.00
N LYS A 127 -12.46 16.00 15.27
CA LYS A 127 -13.57 16.76 14.67
C LYS A 127 -14.92 16.14 15.00
N CYS A 128 -15.54 15.48 14.03
CA CYS A 128 -16.91 14.96 14.07
C CYS A 128 -16.97 13.48 14.46
N VAL A 129 -15.80 12.86 14.61
CA VAL A 129 -15.68 11.42 14.83
C VAL A 129 -14.67 11.11 15.93
N GLU A 130 -14.78 9.92 16.48
CA GLU A 130 -13.80 9.34 17.38
C GLU A 130 -13.30 8.01 16.82
N TYR A 131 -12.06 7.69 17.15
CA TYR A 131 -11.39 6.46 16.73
C TYR A 131 -10.98 5.67 17.96
N GLN A 132 -11.34 4.39 18.00
CA GLN A 132 -10.87 3.47 19.03
C GLN A 132 -10.04 2.36 18.42
N LEU A 133 -8.81 2.23 18.88
CA LEU A 133 -7.88 1.22 18.42
C LEU A 133 -7.90 0.01 19.36
N THR A 134 -7.97 -1.18 18.77
CA THR A 134 -7.88 -2.45 19.48
C THR A 134 -6.85 -3.35 18.81
N LEU A 135 -5.83 -3.75 19.56
CA LEU A 135 -4.83 -4.73 19.16
C LEU A 135 -5.13 -6.04 19.88
N ASN A 136 -5.73 -7.00 19.19
CA ASN A 136 -6.01 -8.32 19.74
C ASN A 136 -4.74 -9.19 19.69
N ARG A 137 -4.18 -9.48 20.85
CA ARG A 137 -2.92 -10.22 21.03
C ARG A 137 -3.08 -11.72 20.75
N ARG A 138 -4.29 -12.29 20.89
CA ARG A 138 -4.56 -13.72 20.62
C ARG A 138 -4.71 -13.99 19.13
N SER A 139 -5.59 -13.24 18.46
CA SER A 139 -5.82 -13.39 17.02
C SER A 139 -4.76 -12.71 16.18
N LYS A 140 -3.90 -11.87 16.77
CA LYS A 140 -2.88 -11.07 16.07
C LYS A 140 -3.57 -10.23 15.00
N THR A 141 -4.58 -9.47 15.41
CA THR A 141 -5.37 -8.60 14.54
C THR A 141 -5.46 -7.21 15.14
N VAL A 142 -5.52 -6.20 14.27
CA VAL A 142 -5.71 -4.80 14.69
C VAL A 142 -6.95 -4.24 14.04
N THR A 143 -7.81 -3.64 14.85
CA THR A 143 -9.03 -2.97 14.40
C THR A 143 -9.06 -1.53 14.86
N ASN A 144 -9.55 -0.64 14.01
CA ASN A 144 -9.86 0.74 14.36
C ASN A 144 -11.33 1.00 14.06
N ILE A 145 -12.10 1.31 15.10
CA ILE A 145 -13.52 1.60 14.96
C ILE A 145 -13.70 3.11 14.97
N ARG A 146 -14.31 3.61 13.89
CA ARG A 146 -14.68 5.02 13.75
C ARG A 146 -16.15 5.19 14.10
N HIS A 147 -16.42 5.99 15.12
CA HIS A 147 -17.77 6.41 15.50
C HIS A 147 -17.99 7.88 15.20
N THR A 148 -19.22 8.26 14.83
CA THR A 148 -19.60 9.66 14.64
C THR A 148 -20.14 10.22 15.95
N ILE A 149 -19.49 11.26 16.47
CA ILE A 149 -19.85 11.91 17.74
C ILE A 149 -20.77 13.13 17.53
N ASP A 150 -20.68 13.76 16.36
CA ASP A 150 -21.57 14.84 15.95
C ASP A 150 -21.82 14.78 14.45
N ASN A 151 -23.09 14.74 14.05
CA ASN A 151 -23.55 14.81 12.67
C ASN A 151 -24.51 15.99 12.42
N LYS A 152 -24.78 16.79 13.46
CA LYS A 152 -25.81 17.85 13.45
C LYS A 152 -25.23 19.24 13.34
N SER A 153 -23.98 19.46 13.78
CA SER A 153 -23.35 20.75 13.56
C SER A 153 -23.14 21.02 12.07
N GLU A 154 -23.22 22.28 11.69
CA GLU A 154 -23.03 22.74 10.30
C GLU A 154 -21.69 22.25 9.71
N PHE A 155 -20.67 22.07 10.55
CA PHE A 155 -19.35 21.57 10.18
C PHE A 155 -19.30 20.05 9.92
N CYS A 156 -20.24 19.28 10.49
CA CYS A 156 -20.25 17.81 10.46
C CYS A 156 -21.34 17.21 9.57
N VAL A 157 -22.11 18.04 8.88
CA VAL A 157 -23.16 17.61 7.94
C VAL A 157 -22.56 16.71 6.86
N GLY A 158 -23.16 15.54 6.65
CA GLY A 158 -22.71 14.55 5.66
C GLY A 158 -21.72 13.51 6.18
N THR A 159 -21.37 13.56 7.46
CA THR A 159 -20.63 12.47 8.12
C THR A 159 -21.52 11.22 8.20
N GLN A 160 -21.01 10.07 7.77
CA GLN A 160 -21.74 8.80 7.89
C GLN A 160 -21.94 8.43 9.36
N ASP A 161 -23.18 8.17 9.76
CA ASP A 161 -23.54 7.86 11.16
C ASP A 161 -23.14 6.45 11.59
N GLU A 162 -23.16 5.52 10.64
CA GLU A 162 -22.86 4.12 10.94
C GLU A 162 -21.39 3.93 11.31
N PRO A 163 -21.08 3.18 12.39
CA PRO A 163 -19.73 2.86 12.75
C PRO A 163 -19.00 2.13 11.62
N ILE A 164 -17.80 2.60 11.29
CA ILE A 164 -16.94 1.94 10.30
C ILE A 164 -15.87 1.17 11.06
N THR A 165 -15.81 -0.15 10.86
CA THR A 165 -14.72 -0.97 11.38
C THR A 165 -13.65 -1.11 10.31
N LEU A 166 -12.45 -0.65 10.62
CA LEU A 166 -11.25 -0.86 9.83
C LEU A 166 -10.48 -2.02 10.44
N THR A 167 -9.94 -2.89 9.58
CA THR A 167 -9.00 -3.94 9.98
C THR A 167 -7.70 -3.75 9.23
N LEU A 168 -6.59 -3.98 9.91
CA LEU A 168 -5.25 -3.92 9.33
C LEU A 168 -4.95 -5.23 8.59
N GLY A 169 -4.49 -5.14 7.34
CA GLY A 169 -4.25 -6.30 6.47
C GLY A 169 -3.19 -6.02 5.39
N ASP A 170 -3.01 -6.98 4.48
CA ASP A 170 -2.01 -6.88 3.42
C ASP A 170 -2.33 -5.77 2.42
N GLY A 171 -1.35 -4.89 2.18
CA GLY A 171 -1.55 -3.75 1.27
C GLY A 171 -1.73 -4.14 -0.20
N ASP A 172 -1.20 -5.29 -0.62
CA ASP A 172 -1.30 -5.77 -2.01
C ASP A 172 -2.75 -6.01 -2.46
N GLN A 173 -3.62 -6.43 -1.54
CA GLN A 173 -5.05 -6.63 -1.83
C GLN A 173 -5.73 -5.31 -2.25
N ARG A 174 -5.24 -4.17 -1.73
CA ARG A 174 -5.79 -2.84 -2.01
C ARG A 174 -5.27 -2.26 -3.32
N VAL A 175 -3.99 -2.47 -3.62
CA VAL A 175 -3.37 -2.02 -4.89
C VAL A 175 -4.08 -2.63 -6.08
N GLN A 176 -4.46 -3.92 -6.01
CA GLN A 176 -5.20 -4.57 -7.10
C GLN A 176 -6.60 -3.98 -7.28
N LYS A 177 -7.36 -3.77 -6.19
CA LYS A 177 -8.68 -3.12 -6.24
C LYS A 177 -8.60 -1.71 -6.83
N TYR A 178 -7.58 -0.94 -6.46
CA TYR A 178 -7.35 0.41 -6.99
C TYR A 178 -7.08 0.40 -8.50
N LYS A 179 -6.20 -0.49 -8.98
CA LYS A 179 -5.86 -0.64 -10.41
C LYS A 179 -7.03 -1.09 -11.29
N THR A 180 -8.04 -1.75 -10.73
CA THR A 180 -9.23 -2.15 -11.53
C THR A 180 -10.27 -1.05 -11.69
N LYS A 181 -10.19 0.03 -10.89
CA LYS A 181 -11.21 1.09 -10.85
C LYS A 181 -10.82 2.32 -11.69
N ASN A 182 -9.54 2.48 -12.01
CA ASN A 182 -8.96 3.57 -12.81
C ASN A 182 -8.23 3.01 -14.03
#